data_AF-A0A1I4GBE4-F1
#
_entry.id   AF-A0A1I4GBE4-F1
#
_cell.length_a   1.000
_cell.length_b   1.000
_cell.length_c   1.000
_cell.angle_alpha   90.00
_cell.angle_beta   90.00
_cell.angle_gamma   90.00
#
_symmetry.space_group_name_H-M   'P 1'
#
loop_
_entity.id
_entity.type
_entity.pdbx_description
1 polymer ?
#
loop_
_entity_poly.entity_id
_entity_poly.type
_entity_poly.pdbx_seq_one_letter_code
_entity_poly.pdbx_strand_id
1 'polypeptide(L)'
;MRLPFTASREWMGGVFRTAGRYSIHAPTVVPAPLARRAFELLLPICHHEGLSSGEHFRAEVELVMNNSDAGLPRLLASAFPAADRKRFLRGCRRVSREALEFRTGHMLIHSDNALSVDFIPPAPSQVVKLLEELLGQSATGLAGATHSRPGVALATYFALLTLHPLADGNGRSARYYFAACVAALPEAPALLLALALMHSRRSAGFHLVAKLARLGDSEPFLDLFQASVDAVERTFSAELSSLAEGIADEAQAREALIQSLTAVQVRLRAYLFH
;
A
#
# COMPACT_ATOMS: atom_id res chain seq x y z
N MET A 1 -22.61 -21.53 -15.85
CA MET A 1 -21.79 -21.55 -14.62
C MET A 1 -20.52 -20.78 -14.92
N ARG A 2 -20.32 -19.58 -14.35
CA ARG A 2 -19.05 -18.85 -14.53
C ARG A 2 -17.99 -19.54 -13.68
N LEU A 3 -16.85 -19.89 -14.27
CA LEU A 3 -15.73 -20.43 -13.50
C LEU A 3 -15.24 -19.33 -12.54
N PRO A 4 -14.91 -19.67 -11.28
CA PRO A 4 -14.33 -18.72 -10.35
C PRO A 4 -13.00 -18.20 -10.91
N PHE A 5 -12.75 -16.91 -10.75
CA PHE A 5 -11.48 -16.33 -11.21
C PHE A 5 -10.34 -16.78 -10.30
N THR A 6 -9.21 -17.14 -10.93
CA THR A 6 -7.94 -17.41 -10.24
C THR A 6 -6.82 -16.67 -10.97
N ALA A 7 -5.95 -16.00 -10.21
CA ALA A 7 -4.81 -15.29 -10.76
C ALA A 7 -3.87 -16.23 -11.53
N SER A 8 -3.43 -15.77 -12.71
CA SER A 8 -2.49 -16.48 -13.59
C SER A 8 -1.34 -15.55 -13.97
N ARG A 9 -0.27 -16.12 -14.54
CA ARG A 9 0.85 -15.35 -15.10
C ARG A 9 0.39 -14.35 -16.16
N GLU A 10 -0.52 -14.78 -17.03
CA GLU A 10 -1.07 -13.95 -18.11
C GLU A 10 -1.85 -12.76 -17.56
N TRP A 11 -2.71 -13.01 -16.58
CA TRP A 11 -3.47 -11.97 -15.90
C TRP A 11 -2.55 -10.95 -15.21
N MET A 12 -1.53 -11.42 -14.46
CA MET A 12 -0.53 -10.52 -13.85
C MET A 12 0.15 -9.66 -14.92
N GLY A 13 0.59 -10.27 -16.02
CA GLY A 13 1.18 -9.53 -17.14
C GLY A 13 0.22 -8.48 -17.73
N GLY A 14 -1.08 -8.75 -17.77
CA GLY A 14 -2.11 -7.78 -18.15
C GLY A 14 -2.15 -6.57 -17.22
N VAL A 15 -2.26 -6.80 -15.91
CA VAL A 15 -2.29 -5.73 -14.90
C VAL A 15 -1.04 -4.84 -14.99
N PHE A 16 0.15 -5.44 -15.12
CA PHE A 16 1.40 -4.69 -15.24
C PHE A 16 1.51 -3.90 -16.56
N ARG A 17 1.03 -4.45 -17.68
CA ARG A 17 1.01 -3.72 -18.96
C ARG A 17 0.12 -2.49 -18.88
N THR A 18 -1.06 -2.61 -18.28
CA THR A 18 -1.96 -1.45 -18.10
C THR A 18 -1.32 -0.41 -17.18
N ALA A 19 -0.78 -0.85 -16.03
CA ALA A 19 -0.11 0.04 -15.09
C ALA A 19 1.11 0.76 -15.70
N GLY A 20 1.87 0.09 -16.58
CA GLY A 20 3.02 0.68 -17.27
C GLY A 20 2.65 1.74 -18.31
N ARG A 21 1.39 1.79 -18.76
CA ARG A 21 0.87 2.84 -19.66
C ARG A 21 0.28 4.03 -18.90
N TYR A 22 0.03 3.86 -17.60
CA TYR A 22 -0.67 4.84 -16.78
C TYR A 22 0.35 5.70 -16.03
N SER A 23 0.30 7.01 -16.28
CA SER A 23 1.10 7.96 -15.52
C SER A 23 0.28 8.43 -14.33
N ILE A 24 0.72 8.06 -13.12
CA ILE A 24 0.11 8.59 -11.91
C ILE A 24 0.77 9.93 -11.61
N HIS A 25 -0.04 10.99 -11.59
CA HIS A 25 0.39 12.34 -11.26
C HIS A 25 0.03 12.60 -9.81
N ALA A 26 1.04 12.62 -8.93
CA ALA A 26 0.87 12.95 -7.53
C ALA A 26 1.50 14.32 -7.23
N PRO A 27 0.87 15.14 -6.37
CA PRO A 27 1.42 16.42 -6.00
C PRO A 27 2.66 16.22 -5.11
N THR A 28 3.70 17.01 -5.37
CA THR A 28 4.79 17.17 -4.41
C THR A 28 4.38 18.23 -3.39
N VAL A 29 3.67 17.81 -2.35
CA VAL A 29 3.19 18.72 -1.27
C VAL A 29 4.25 18.94 -0.19
N VAL A 30 5.19 18.00 -0.07
CA VAL A 30 6.27 18.05 0.93
C VAL A 30 7.61 18.24 0.21
N PRO A 31 8.46 19.20 0.61
CA PRO A 31 9.79 19.35 0.05
C PRO A 31 10.59 18.05 0.11
N ALA A 32 11.34 17.72 -0.95
CA ALA A 32 12.04 16.44 -1.07
C ALA A 32 12.90 16.04 0.16
N PRO A 33 13.63 16.96 0.84
CA PRO A 33 14.37 16.62 2.05
C PRO A 33 13.49 16.12 3.21
N LEU A 34 12.25 16.60 3.28
CA LEU A 34 11.28 16.32 4.35
C LEU A 34 10.31 15.19 3.98
N ALA A 35 10.13 14.92 2.67
CA ALA A 35 9.18 13.93 2.16
C ALA A 35 9.44 12.52 2.74
N ARG A 36 10.71 12.15 2.90
CA ARG A 36 11.09 10.86 3.51
C ARG A 36 10.61 10.75 4.95
N ARG A 37 10.78 11.80 5.75
CA ARG A 37 10.42 11.80 7.17
C ARG A 37 8.91 11.83 7.35
N ALA A 38 8.20 12.64 6.55
CA ALA A 38 6.75 12.63 6.50
C ALA A 38 6.20 11.25 6.12
N PHE A 39 6.81 10.58 5.13
CA PHE A 39 6.45 9.22 4.75
C PHE A 39 6.64 8.22 5.89
N GLU A 40 7.77 8.26 6.61
CA GLU A 40 8.02 7.39 7.77
C GLU A 40 6.94 7.53 8.85
N LEU A 41 6.53 8.77 9.15
CA LEU A 41 5.51 9.07 10.15
C LEU A 41 4.09 8.67 9.73
N LEU A 42 3.84 8.51 8.42
CA LEU A 42 2.57 8.04 7.89
C LEU A 42 2.51 6.52 7.73
N LEU A 43 3.63 5.79 7.80
CA LEU A 43 3.65 4.34 7.71
C LEU A 43 2.70 3.62 8.69
N PRO A 44 2.41 4.13 9.89
CA PRO A 44 1.43 3.51 10.78
C PRO A 44 0.04 3.31 10.15
N ILE A 45 -0.33 4.08 9.12
CA ILE A 45 -1.55 3.90 8.31
C ILE A 45 -1.59 2.52 7.62
N CYS A 46 -0.43 1.89 7.39
CA CYS A 46 -0.36 0.54 6.82
C CYS A 46 -0.81 -0.55 7.80
N HIS A 47 -0.73 -0.31 9.12
CA HIS A 47 -1.21 -1.26 10.12
C HIS A 47 -2.75 -1.34 10.11
N HIS A 48 -3.29 -2.51 10.42
CA HIS A 48 -4.73 -2.70 10.52
C HIS A 48 -5.33 -1.79 11.63
N GLU A 49 -4.62 -1.67 12.75
CA GLU A 49 -5.07 -0.91 13.92
C GLU A 49 -4.77 0.60 13.83
N GLY A 50 -3.79 0.99 13.02
CA GLY A 50 -3.42 2.40 12.84
C GLY A 50 -4.54 3.24 12.24
N LEU A 51 -5.48 2.63 11.51
CA LEU A 51 -6.66 3.31 10.99
C LEU A 51 -7.90 3.13 11.85
N SER A 52 -7.98 2.11 12.71
CA SER A 52 -9.17 1.86 13.53
C SER A 52 -9.07 2.48 14.93
N SER A 53 -7.86 2.72 15.45
CA SER A 53 -7.62 3.28 16.79
C SER A 53 -6.65 4.46 16.76
N GLY A 54 -7.09 5.62 17.26
CA GLY A 54 -6.23 6.81 17.42
C GLY A 54 -5.08 6.58 18.40
N GLU A 55 -5.32 5.81 19.46
CA GLU A 55 -4.31 5.48 20.47
C GLU A 55 -3.20 4.59 19.87
N HIS A 56 -3.57 3.55 19.12
CA HIS A 56 -2.57 2.67 18.47
C HIS A 56 -1.79 3.44 17.40
N PHE A 57 -2.46 4.29 16.63
CA PHE A 57 -1.79 5.16 15.66
C PHE A 57 -0.75 6.07 16.33
N ARG A 58 -1.13 6.74 17.43
CA ARG A 58 -0.22 7.60 18.20
C ARG A 58 0.97 6.81 18.74
N ALA A 59 0.74 5.64 19.32
CA ALA A 59 1.80 4.79 19.86
C ALA A 59 2.82 4.37 18.77
N GLU A 60 2.36 3.97 17.58
CA GLU A 60 3.25 3.61 16.47
C GLU A 60 3.99 4.83 15.91
N VAL A 61 3.35 5.99 15.81
CA VAL A 61 4.02 7.26 15.44
C VAL A 61 5.14 7.58 16.43
N GLU A 62 4.85 7.53 17.73
CA GLU A 62 5.85 7.80 18.78
C GLU A 62 7.01 6.80 18.73
N LEU A 63 6.73 5.53 18.44
CA LEU A 63 7.75 4.51 18.25
C LEU A 63 8.63 4.83 17.02
N VAL A 64 8.05 5.24 15.89
CA VAL A 64 8.81 5.66 14.69
C VAL A 64 9.65 6.90 14.97
N MET A 65 9.13 7.86 15.75
CA MET A 65 9.89 9.04 16.17
C MET A 65 11.09 8.66 17.04
N ASN A 66 10.88 7.81 18.04
CA ASN A 66 11.89 7.40 19.01
C ASN A 66 12.97 6.46 18.44
N ASN A 67 12.66 5.68 17.40
CA ASN A 67 13.58 4.71 16.78
C ASN A 67 14.13 5.19 15.43
N SER A 68 14.22 6.51 15.22
CA SER A 68 14.52 7.13 13.93
C SER A 68 15.98 7.03 13.47
N ASP A 69 16.63 5.89 13.68
CA ASP A 69 17.91 5.57 13.02
C ASP A 69 17.66 5.11 11.59
N ALA A 70 17.21 6.01 10.69
CA ALA A 70 17.19 5.85 9.22
C ALA A 70 16.65 4.51 8.65
N GLY A 71 15.99 3.71 9.49
CA GLY A 71 16.06 2.26 9.40
C GLY A 71 14.87 1.69 8.67
N LEU A 72 13.69 2.31 8.79
CA LEU A 72 12.47 1.76 8.24
C LEU A 72 12.41 1.87 6.71
N PRO A 73 12.75 3.00 6.04
CA PRO A 73 12.84 3.02 4.58
C PRO A 73 13.98 2.17 4.04
N ARG A 74 15.12 2.12 4.74
CA ARG A 74 16.23 1.20 4.38
C ARG A 74 15.78 -0.26 4.52
N LEU A 75 15.02 -0.58 5.56
CA LEU A 75 14.46 -1.90 5.82
C LEU A 75 13.45 -2.26 4.74
N LEU A 76 12.50 -1.37 4.42
CA LEU A 76 11.54 -1.51 3.33
C LEU A 76 12.24 -1.74 1.98
N ALA A 77 13.23 -0.90 1.65
CA ALA A 77 14.00 -1.00 0.41
C ALA A 77 14.89 -2.25 0.35
N SER A 78 15.40 -2.75 1.48
CA SER A 78 16.17 -4.00 1.53
C SER A 78 15.30 -5.27 1.53
N ALA A 79 14.03 -5.13 1.94
CA ALA A 79 13.13 -6.24 2.21
C ALA A 79 12.28 -6.65 1.00
N PHE A 80 11.77 -5.69 0.24
CA PHE A 80 10.66 -5.91 -0.71
C PHE A 80 11.00 -5.90 -2.21
N PRO A 81 11.95 -5.09 -2.72
CA PRO A 81 12.26 -5.07 -4.16
C PRO A 81 12.97 -6.31 -4.70
N ALA A 82 13.21 -7.33 -3.87
CA ALA A 82 13.85 -8.56 -4.34
C ALA A 82 12.83 -9.51 -4.99
N ALA A 83 13.20 -10.10 -6.13
CA ALA A 83 12.45 -11.16 -6.81
C ALA A 83 12.41 -12.51 -6.03
N ASP A 84 12.64 -12.50 -4.71
CA ASP A 84 12.82 -13.66 -3.86
C ASP A 84 11.76 -13.72 -2.75
N ARG A 85 10.98 -14.81 -2.74
CA ARG A 85 9.93 -15.07 -1.75
C ARG A 85 10.43 -15.09 -0.31
N LYS A 86 11.67 -15.53 -0.05
CA LYS A 86 12.23 -15.58 1.32
C LYS A 86 12.50 -14.17 1.83
N ARG A 87 13.00 -13.29 0.96
CA ARG A 87 13.18 -11.86 1.28
C ARG A 87 11.85 -11.16 1.46
N PHE A 88 10.88 -11.41 0.58
CA PHE A 88 9.51 -10.93 0.74
C PHE A 88 8.95 -11.30 2.12
N LEU A 89 8.96 -12.59 2.48
CA LEU A 89 8.42 -13.05 3.76
C LEU A 89 9.16 -12.45 4.96
N ARG A 90 10.49 -12.37 4.91
CA ARG A 90 11.30 -11.72 5.94
C ARG A 90 10.94 -10.24 6.06
N GLY A 91 10.71 -9.58 4.93
CA GLY A 91 10.24 -8.22 4.84
C GLY A 91 8.93 -8.02 5.57
N CYS A 92 7.92 -8.81 5.19
CA CYS A 92 6.60 -8.83 5.83
C CYS A 92 6.71 -8.97 7.35
N ARG A 93 7.45 -9.99 7.83
CA ARG A 93 7.64 -10.23 9.28
C ARG A 93 8.26 -9.05 10.00
N ARG A 94 9.25 -8.39 9.38
CA ARG A 94 9.95 -7.25 10.00
C ARG A 94 9.05 -6.02 10.10
N VAL A 95 8.23 -5.75 9.08
CA VAL A 95 7.38 -4.55 9.08
C VAL A 95 6.08 -4.74 9.84
N SER A 96 5.50 -5.93 9.82
CA SER A 96 4.29 -6.23 10.60
C SER A 96 4.59 -6.52 12.07
N ARG A 97 5.83 -6.93 12.38
CA ARG A 97 6.24 -7.50 13.68
C ARG A 97 5.47 -8.77 14.05
N GLU A 98 5.01 -9.51 13.04
CA GLU A 98 4.21 -10.73 13.24
C GLU A 98 4.92 -11.97 12.68
N ALA A 99 4.58 -13.12 13.26
CA ALA A 99 4.96 -14.43 12.75
C ALA A 99 4.13 -14.78 11.50
N LEU A 100 4.53 -14.26 10.33
CA LEU A 100 3.85 -14.52 9.07
C LEU A 100 4.39 -15.77 8.37
N GLU A 101 3.51 -16.56 7.77
CA GLU A 101 3.86 -17.76 7.01
C GLU A 101 3.08 -17.83 5.69
N PHE A 102 3.62 -18.56 4.71
CA PHE A 102 2.86 -18.88 3.50
C PHE A 102 1.71 -19.82 3.87
N ARG A 103 0.56 -19.63 3.23
CA ARG A 103 -0.56 -20.54 3.46
C ARG A 103 -0.26 -21.93 2.92
N THR A 104 -0.65 -22.94 3.68
CA THR A 104 -0.55 -24.36 3.29
C THR A 104 -1.89 -24.92 2.81
N GLY A 105 -2.99 -24.27 3.16
CA GLY A 105 -4.36 -24.65 2.80
C GLY A 105 -5.05 -23.69 1.82
N HIS A 106 -6.18 -24.14 1.30
CA HIS A 106 -7.09 -23.28 0.55
C HIS A 106 -7.65 -22.20 1.48
N MET A 107 -7.79 -21.00 0.94
CA MET A 107 -8.43 -19.88 1.63
C MET A 107 -9.59 -19.41 0.77
N LEU A 108 -10.75 -19.25 1.38
CA LEU A 108 -11.80 -18.40 0.85
C LEU A 108 -11.53 -17.00 1.40
N ILE A 109 -11.45 -16.00 0.53
CA ILE A 109 -11.50 -14.62 1.01
C ILE A 109 -12.94 -14.36 1.45
N HIS A 110 -13.21 -14.58 2.73
CA HIS A 110 -14.47 -14.19 3.34
C HIS A 110 -14.50 -12.67 3.40
N SER A 111 -15.17 -12.05 2.42
CA SER A 111 -15.66 -10.70 2.58
C SER A 111 -17.18 -10.74 2.52
N ASP A 112 -17.86 -10.04 3.43
CA ASP A 112 -19.31 -9.83 3.36
C ASP A 112 -19.74 -9.08 2.08
N ASN A 113 -18.77 -8.63 1.28
CA ASN A 113 -19.00 -7.99 0.00
C ASN A 113 -19.26 -9.02 -1.11
N ALA A 114 -20.48 -8.96 -1.69
CA ALA A 114 -20.93 -9.74 -2.83
C ALA A 114 -20.02 -9.63 -4.09
N LEU A 115 -19.14 -8.63 -4.15
CA LEU A 115 -18.21 -8.42 -5.26
C LEU A 115 -16.95 -9.29 -5.17
N SER A 116 -16.68 -9.92 -4.03
CA SER A 116 -15.51 -10.81 -3.85
C SER A 116 -15.86 -12.30 -3.75
N VAL A 117 -17.14 -12.67 -3.78
CA VAL A 117 -17.60 -14.06 -3.55
C VAL A 117 -17.18 -15.04 -4.65
N ASP A 118 -16.95 -14.54 -5.87
CA ASP A 118 -16.54 -15.36 -7.03
C ASP A 118 -15.01 -15.53 -7.15
N PHE A 119 -14.26 -15.00 -6.17
CA PHE A 119 -12.82 -14.98 -6.21
C PHE A 119 -12.21 -16.12 -5.39
N ILE A 120 -11.45 -16.99 -6.06
CA ILE A 120 -10.71 -18.08 -5.42
C ILE A 120 -9.20 -17.86 -5.64
N PRO A 121 -8.42 -17.60 -4.57
CA PRO A 121 -6.97 -17.57 -4.66
C PRO A 121 -6.39 -18.83 -5.32
N PRO A 122 -5.24 -18.76 -6.00
CA PRO A 122 -4.57 -19.93 -6.57
C PRO A 122 -4.38 -21.08 -5.56
N ALA A 123 -4.23 -22.32 -5.99
CA ALA A 123 -3.93 -23.41 -5.07
C ALA A 123 -2.59 -23.12 -4.33
N PRO A 124 -2.42 -23.53 -3.04
CA PRO A 124 -1.18 -23.30 -2.28
C PRO A 124 0.08 -23.75 -3.03
N SER A 125 -0.01 -24.87 -3.76
CA SER A 125 1.06 -25.40 -4.61
C SER A 125 1.48 -24.48 -5.76
N GLN A 126 0.60 -23.59 -6.22
CA GLN A 126 0.83 -22.65 -7.31
C GLN A 126 1.26 -21.27 -6.82
N VAL A 127 0.80 -20.86 -5.64
CA VAL A 127 1.04 -19.53 -5.04
C VAL A 127 2.50 -19.16 -5.02
N VAL A 128 3.35 -20.09 -4.58
CA VAL A 128 4.77 -19.82 -4.38
C VAL A 128 5.45 -19.42 -5.68
N LYS A 129 5.15 -20.14 -6.77
CA LYS A 129 5.67 -19.83 -8.10
C LYS A 129 5.11 -18.50 -8.64
N LEU A 130 3.80 -18.30 -8.51
CA LEU A 130 3.14 -17.07 -8.96
C LEU A 130 3.65 -15.84 -8.20
N LEU A 131 3.96 -15.98 -6.91
CA LEU A 131 4.56 -14.92 -6.11
C LEU A 131 5.96 -14.56 -6.62
N GLU A 132 6.81 -15.53 -6.93
CA GLU A 132 8.14 -15.26 -7.51
C GLU A 132 8.03 -14.57 -8.87
N GLU A 133 7.09 -15.00 -9.72
CA GLU A 133 6.80 -14.33 -10.99
C GLU A 133 6.31 -12.90 -10.80
N LEU A 134 5.43 -12.66 -9.82
CA LEU A 134 4.96 -11.32 -9.45
C LEU A 134 6.13 -10.43 -8.99
N LEU A 135 6.95 -10.91 -8.06
CA LEU A 135 8.07 -10.16 -7.52
C LEU A 135 9.11 -9.86 -8.62
N GLY A 136 9.32 -10.77 -9.57
CA GLY A 136 10.16 -10.55 -10.73
C GLY A 136 9.62 -9.48 -11.69
N GLN A 137 8.30 -9.48 -11.96
CA GLN A 137 7.65 -8.43 -12.76
C GLN A 137 7.73 -7.07 -12.07
N SER A 138 7.47 -7.03 -10.76
CA SER A 138 7.65 -5.82 -9.94
C SER A 138 9.07 -5.27 -10.03
N ALA A 139 10.07 -6.10 -9.73
CA ALA A 139 11.47 -5.68 -9.78
C ALA A 139 11.88 -5.14 -11.16
N THR A 140 11.43 -5.81 -12.24
CA THR A 140 11.69 -5.37 -13.62
C THR A 140 11.00 -4.04 -13.92
N GLY A 141 9.72 -3.89 -13.54
CA GLY A 141 8.98 -2.65 -13.75
C GLY A 141 9.55 -1.47 -12.96
N LEU A 142 10.02 -1.71 -11.72
CA LEU A 142 10.62 -0.69 -10.86
C LEU A 142 12.02 -0.25 -11.31
N ALA A 143 12.71 -1.07 -12.10
CA ALA A 143 13.98 -0.73 -12.74
C ALA A 143 13.80 0.11 -14.02
N GLY A 144 12.57 0.21 -14.55
CA GLY A 144 12.22 1.09 -15.66
C GLY A 144 12.17 2.58 -15.28
N ALA A 145 11.49 3.40 -16.09
CA ALA A 145 11.40 4.85 -15.87
C ALA A 145 10.71 5.22 -14.54
N THR A 146 11.18 6.30 -13.90
CA THR A 146 10.72 6.73 -12.57
C THR A 146 9.21 7.02 -12.51
N HIS A 147 8.64 7.59 -13.58
CA HIS A 147 7.23 8.02 -13.63
C HIS A 147 6.23 6.85 -13.61
N SER A 148 6.63 5.63 -13.99
CA SER A 148 5.77 4.44 -13.92
C SER A 148 5.81 3.75 -12.55
N ARG A 149 6.68 4.18 -11.64
CA ARG A 149 6.90 3.52 -10.34
C ARG A 149 5.64 3.43 -9.46
N PRO A 150 4.79 4.47 -9.33
CA PRO A 150 3.53 4.34 -8.58
C PRO A 150 2.56 3.33 -9.20
N GLY A 151 2.46 3.31 -10.54
CA GLY A 151 1.63 2.34 -11.26
C GLY A 151 2.10 0.90 -11.02
N VAL A 152 3.40 0.64 -11.12
CA VAL A 152 4.00 -0.68 -10.83
C VAL A 152 3.79 -1.10 -9.37
N ALA A 153 3.96 -0.16 -8.43
CA ALA A 153 3.71 -0.40 -7.02
C ALA A 153 2.24 -0.79 -6.77
N LEU A 154 1.31 -0.09 -7.41
CA LEU A 154 -0.13 -0.33 -7.30
C LEU A 154 -0.55 -1.66 -7.95
N ALA A 155 -0.01 -1.98 -9.12
CA ALA A 155 -0.19 -3.28 -9.77
C ALA A 155 0.27 -4.43 -8.86
N THR A 156 1.44 -4.25 -8.22
CA THR A 156 1.99 -5.26 -7.31
C THR A 156 1.15 -5.39 -6.04
N TYR A 157 0.71 -4.27 -5.47
CA TYR A 157 -0.24 -4.25 -4.35
C TYR A 157 -1.49 -5.08 -4.67
N PHE A 158 -2.13 -4.81 -5.80
CA PHE A 158 -3.34 -5.51 -6.20
C PHE A 158 -3.12 -6.99 -6.50
N ALA A 159 -2.01 -7.31 -7.17
CA ALA A 159 -1.63 -8.69 -7.43
C ALA A 159 -1.32 -9.47 -6.15
N LEU A 160 -0.67 -8.87 -5.15
CA LEU A 160 -0.45 -9.51 -3.85
C LEU A 160 -1.78 -9.82 -3.12
N LEU A 161 -2.72 -8.88 -3.13
CA LEU A 161 -4.06 -9.11 -2.56
C LEU A 161 -4.79 -10.26 -3.26
N THR A 162 -4.61 -10.37 -4.58
CA THR A 162 -5.28 -11.37 -5.42
C THR A 162 -4.55 -12.72 -5.43
N LEU A 163 -3.23 -12.79 -5.23
CA LEU A 163 -2.54 -14.07 -5.02
C LEU A 163 -2.83 -14.63 -3.61
N HIS A 164 -2.98 -13.73 -2.65
CA HIS A 164 -3.21 -14.04 -1.24
C HIS A 164 -2.20 -15.06 -0.69
N PRO A 165 -0.88 -14.79 -0.75
CA PRO A 165 0.13 -15.81 -0.53
C PRO A 165 0.31 -16.24 0.94
N LEU A 166 -0.08 -15.40 1.89
CA LEU A 166 0.14 -15.63 3.31
C LEU A 166 -1.09 -16.26 3.98
N ALA A 167 -0.87 -16.95 5.10
CA ALA A 167 -1.96 -17.47 5.95
C ALA A 167 -2.78 -16.33 6.59
N ASP A 168 -2.12 -15.23 6.93
CA ASP A 168 -2.74 -13.98 7.35
C ASP A 168 -1.83 -12.79 6.97
N GLY A 169 -2.33 -11.57 7.05
CA GLY A 169 -1.53 -10.36 6.87
C GLY A 169 -1.31 -9.95 5.42
N ASN A 170 -2.05 -10.54 4.47
CA ASN A 170 -1.95 -10.21 3.04
C ASN A 170 -2.20 -8.72 2.76
N GLY A 171 -3.25 -8.14 3.36
CA GLY A 171 -3.57 -6.71 3.21
C GLY A 171 -2.46 -5.79 3.73
N ARG A 172 -1.94 -6.08 4.92
CA ARG A 172 -0.84 -5.33 5.56
C ARG A 172 0.44 -5.44 4.74
N SER A 173 0.81 -6.66 4.38
CA SER A 173 2.00 -6.95 3.57
C SER A 173 1.96 -6.27 2.21
N ALA A 174 0.80 -6.25 1.54
CA ALA A 174 0.65 -5.55 0.27
C ALA A 174 0.83 -4.03 0.44
N ARG A 175 0.27 -3.42 1.50
CA ARG A 175 0.46 -1.98 1.78
C ARG A 175 1.91 -1.64 2.06
N TYR A 176 2.63 -2.45 2.86
CA TYR A 176 4.06 -2.23 3.07
C TYR A 176 4.90 -2.44 1.81
N TYR A 177 4.53 -3.39 0.96
CA TYR A 177 5.20 -3.58 -0.32
C TYR A 177 5.03 -2.33 -1.19
N PHE A 178 3.80 -1.80 -1.30
CA PHE A 178 3.53 -0.55 -1.99
C PHE A 178 4.38 0.59 -1.42
N ALA A 179 4.35 0.77 -0.10
CA ALA A 179 5.10 1.80 0.60
C ALA A 179 6.61 1.68 0.30
N ALA A 180 7.16 0.48 0.32
CA ALA A 180 8.57 0.23 -0.02
C ALA A 180 8.91 0.63 -1.46
N CYS A 181 8.02 0.40 -2.41
CA CYS A 181 8.23 0.74 -3.82
C CYS A 181 8.23 2.25 -4.05
N VAL A 182 7.42 3.01 -3.30
CA VAL A 182 7.28 4.46 -3.49
C VAL A 182 8.14 5.28 -2.54
N ALA A 183 8.76 4.70 -1.51
CA ALA A 183 9.47 5.41 -0.43
C ALA A 183 10.56 6.40 -0.89
N ALA A 184 11.16 6.18 -2.06
CA ALA A 184 12.18 7.06 -2.62
C ALA A 184 11.63 8.23 -3.46
N LEU A 185 10.32 8.28 -3.69
CA LEU A 185 9.65 9.32 -4.45
C LEU A 185 9.34 10.52 -3.55
N PRO A 186 9.49 11.76 -4.02
CA PRO A 186 9.10 12.95 -3.25
C PRO A 186 7.58 12.97 -2.96
N GLU A 187 6.77 12.33 -3.81
CA GLU A 187 5.32 12.23 -3.63
C GLU A 187 4.88 11.09 -2.70
N ALA A 188 5.82 10.34 -2.09
CA ALA A 188 5.51 9.16 -1.28
C ALA A 188 4.47 9.38 -0.17
N PRO A 189 4.47 10.50 0.59
CA PRO A 189 3.42 10.78 1.58
C PRO A 189 2.02 10.81 0.95
N ALA A 190 1.87 11.48 -0.20
CA ALA A 190 0.59 11.61 -0.89
C ALA A 190 0.13 10.26 -1.46
N LEU A 191 1.05 9.50 -2.07
CA LEU A 191 0.76 8.16 -2.60
C LEU A 191 0.31 7.18 -1.51
N LEU A 192 0.88 7.27 -0.31
CA LEU A 192 0.50 6.43 0.82
C LEU A 192 -0.92 6.73 1.32
N LEU A 193 -1.27 8.02 1.43
CA LEU A 193 -2.63 8.45 1.78
C LEU A 193 -3.64 8.07 0.69
N ALA A 194 -3.27 8.22 -0.58
CA ALA A 194 -4.13 7.84 -1.70
C ALA A 194 -4.47 6.34 -1.67
N LEU A 195 -3.51 5.48 -1.33
CA LEU A 195 -3.75 4.06 -1.19
C LEU A 195 -4.79 3.76 -0.10
N ALA A 196 -4.77 4.50 1.00
CA ALA A 196 -5.78 4.37 2.05
C ALA A 196 -7.15 4.87 1.57
N LEU A 197 -7.22 6.02 0.89
CA LEU A 197 -8.48 6.59 0.39
C LEU A 197 -9.19 5.73 -0.66
N MET A 198 -8.48 4.84 -1.37
CA MET A 198 -9.13 3.86 -2.24
C MET A 198 -10.17 3.01 -1.48
N HIS A 199 -9.96 2.79 -0.19
CA HIS A 199 -10.84 2.01 0.69
C HIS A 199 -11.94 2.85 1.35
N SER A 200 -12.17 4.08 0.88
CA SER A 200 -13.25 4.95 1.36
C SER A 200 -14.64 4.33 1.20
N ARG A 201 -15.61 4.82 1.99
CA ARG A 201 -17.00 4.36 1.99
C ARG A 201 -17.12 2.83 2.09
N ARG A 202 -16.45 2.25 3.11
CA ARG A 202 -16.41 0.79 3.35
C ARG A 202 -15.91 -0.01 2.13
N SER A 203 -14.94 0.53 1.41
CA SER A 203 -14.28 -0.10 0.25
C SER A 203 -15.22 -0.46 -0.92
N ALA A 204 -16.45 0.08 -1.01
CA ALA A 204 -17.39 -0.32 -2.05
C ALA A 204 -16.85 -0.07 -3.47
N GLY A 205 -16.28 1.12 -3.71
CA GLY A 205 -15.62 1.46 -4.96
C GLY A 205 -14.43 0.54 -5.26
N PHE A 206 -13.56 0.32 -4.27
CA PHE A 206 -12.43 -0.59 -4.37
C PHE A 206 -12.84 -2.01 -4.79
N HIS A 207 -13.85 -2.58 -4.15
CA HIS A 207 -14.31 -3.93 -4.46
C HIS A 207 -14.88 -4.05 -5.88
N LEU A 208 -15.56 -3.01 -6.38
CA LEU A 208 -16.06 -2.97 -7.75
C LEU A 208 -14.91 -2.97 -8.76
N VAL A 209 -13.96 -2.06 -8.62
CA VAL A 209 -12.83 -1.98 -9.57
C VAL A 209 -11.89 -3.19 -9.45
N ALA A 210 -11.75 -3.77 -8.25
CA ALA A 210 -11.04 -5.02 -8.04
C ALA A 210 -11.71 -6.19 -8.77
N LYS A 211 -13.04 -6.23 -8.82
CA LYS A 211 -13.78 -7.22 -9.59
C LYS A 211 -13.53 -7.06 -11.09
N LEU A 212 -13.60 -5.84 -11.62
CA LEU A 212 -13.31 -5.54 -13.02
C LEU A 212 -11.87 -5.94 -13.40
N ALA A 213 -10.91 -5.59 -12.55
CA ALA A 213 -9.51 -5.91 -12.78
C ALA A 213 -9.20 -7.42 -12.78
N ARG A 214 -9.95 -8.21 -12.00
CA ARG A 214 -9.90 -9.69 -12.08
C ARG A 214 -10.56 -10.21 -13.36
N LEU A 215 -11.56 -9.52 -13.89
CA LEU A 215 -12.17 -9.86 -15.18
C LEU A 215 -11.33 -9.40 -16.39
N GLY A 216 -10.15 -8.80 -16.16
CA GLY A 216 -9.21 -8.37 -17.19
C GLY A 216 -9.23 -6.87 -17.48
N ASP A 217 -10.16 -6.12 -16.87
CA ASP A 217 -10.27 -4.67 -17.01
C ASP A 217 -9.65 -3.94 -15.81
N SER A 218 -8.35 -3.69 -15.89
CA SER A 218 -7.59 -3.05 -14.80
C SER A 218 -7.56 -1.52 -14.86
N GLU A 219 -8.07 -0.89 -15.92
CA GLU A 219 -8.06 0.58 -16.05
C GLU A 219 -8.86 1.27 -14.93
N PRO A 220 -10.09 0.84 -14.58
CA PRO A 220 -10.85 1.43 -13.48
C PRO A 220 -10.13 1.39 -12.13
N PHE A 221 -9.22 0.42 -11.93
CA PHE A 221 -8.42 0.33 -10.70
C PHE A 221 -7.38 1.45 -10.61
N LEU A 222 -6.77 1.79 -11.74
CA LEU A 222 -5.81 2.89 -11.87
C LEU A 222 -6.53 4.24 -11.77
N ASP A 223 -7.70 4.37 -12.40
CA ASP A 223 -8.57 5.56 -12.31
C ASP A 223 -8.96 5.85 -10.86
N LEU A 224 -9.38 4.82 -10.11
CA LEU A 224 -9.71 4.96 -8.69
C LEU A 224 -8.52 5.46 -7.88
N PHE A 225 -7.31 4.96 -8.17
CA PHE A 225 -6.12 5.41 -7.46
C PHE A 225 -5.77 6.86 -7.81
N GLN A 226 -5.81 7.26 -9.08
CA GLN A 226 -5.59 8.65 -9.48
C GLN A 226 -6.63 9.58 -8.83
N ALA A 227 -7.92 9.21 -8.85
CA ALA A 227 -8.96 9.97 -8.15
C ALA A 227 -8.69 10.09 -6.63
N SER A 228 -8.09 9.06 -6.04
CA SER A 228 -7.67 9.09 -4.63
C SER A 228 -6.48 10.01 -4.41
N VAL A 229 -5.52 10.07 -5.35
CA VAL A 229 -4.41 11.02 -5.32
C VAL A 229 -4.93 12.46 -5.41
N ASP A 230 -5.86 12.75 -6.33
CA ASP A 230 -6.49 14.06 -6.45
C ASP A 230 -7.26 14.45 -5.17
N ALA A 231 -7.87 13.45 -4.50
CA ALA A 231 -8.55 13.67 -3.22
C ALA A 231 -7.56 14.01 -2.10
N VAL A 232 -6.37 13.41 -2.09
CA VAL A 232 -5.30 13.77 -1.15
C VAL A 232 -4.93 15.24 -1.30
N GLU A 233 -4.70 15.70 -2.53
CA GLU A 233 -4.34 17.09 -2.81
C GLU A 233 -5.39 18.07 -2.26
N ARG A 234 -6.67 17.79 -2.51
CA ARG A 234 -7.77 18.66 -2.07
C ARG A 234 -8.02 18.63 -0.57
N THR A 235 -7.73 17.50 0.09
CA THR A 235 -8.20 17.25 1.46
C THR A 235 -7.10 17.38 2.51
N PHE A 236 -5.87 16.99 2.17
CA PHE A 236 -4.76 16.82 3.10
C PHE A 236 -3.56 17.72 2.78
N SER A 237 -3.66 18.62 1.80
CA SER A 237 -2.54 19.50 1.41
C SER A 237 -2.07 20.38 2.56
N ALA A 238 -3.00 20.97 3.33
CA ALA A 238 -2.68 21.78 4.50
C ALA A 238 -1.99 20.94 5.60
N GLU A 239 -2.51 19.75 5.92
CA GLU A 239 -1.88 18.88 6.93
C GLU A 239 -0.52 18.33 6.49
N LEU A 240 -0.34 17.99 5.21
CA LEU A 240 0.95 17.58 4.69
C LEU A 240 1.98 18.72 4.73
N SER A 241 1.54 19.97 4.51
CA SER A 241 2.38 21.16 4.64
C SER A 241 2.75 21.41 6.11
N SER A 242 1.77 21.37 7.01
CA SER A 242 1.97 21.48 8.46
C SER A 242 2.87 20.37 9.02
N LEU A 243 2.73 19.15 8.50
CA LEU A 243 3.60 18.02 8.81
C LEU A 243 5.04 18.32 8.38
N ALA A 244 5.25 18.90 7.19
CA ALA A 244 6.56 19.27 6.70
C ALA A 244 7.22 20.35 7.59
N GLU A 245 6.46 21.40 7.95
CA GLU A 245 6.93 22.48 8.83
C GLU A 245 7.31 21.95 10.23
N GLY A 246 6.46 21.12 10.84
CA GLY A 246 6.72 20.54 12.15
C GLY A 246 7.92 19.59 12.19
N ILE A 247 8.30 18.96 11.07
CA ILE A 247 9.51 18.16 10.98
C ILE A 247 10.78 19.04 10.98
N ALA A 248 10.70 20.28 10.51
CA ALA A 248 11.86 21.16 10.41
C ALA A 248 12.29 21.76 11.76
N ASP A 249 11.45 21.72 12.79
CA ASP A 249 11.66 22.37 14.10
C ASP A 249 11.73 21.35 15.27
N GLU A 250 12.75 20.48 15.25
CA GLU A 250 12.88 19.29 16.12
C GLU A 250 12.85 19.57 17.64
N ALA A 251 13.16 20.79 18.11
CA ALA A 251 13.31 21.07 19.54
C ALA A 251 11.99 21.38 20.28
N GLN A 252 10.93 21.81 19.58
CA GLN A 252 9.63 22.16 20.17
C GLN A 252 8.42 21.45 19.52
N ALA A 253 8.60 20.78 18.38
CA ALA A 253 7.49 20.38 17.51
C ALA A 253 6.93 18.96 17.69
N ARG A 254 7.36 18.17 18.69
CA ARG A 254 6.87 16.78 18.86
C ARG A 254 5.35 16.68 19.04
N GLU A 255 4.77 17.50 19.92
CA GLU A 255 3.32 17.45 20.15
C GLU A 255 2.54 18.02 18.97
N ALA A 256 3.02 19.10 18.33
CA ALA A 256 2.41 19.66 17.12
C ALA A 256 2.42 18.66 15.95
N LEU A 257 3.50 17.89 15.82
CA LEU A 257 3.64 16.81 14.84
C LEU A 257 2.64 15.68 15.10
N ILE A 258 2.52 15.23 16.35
CA ILE A 258 1.54 14.20 16.73
C ILE A 258 0.10 14.72 16.51
N GLN A 259 -0.18 15.98 16.82
CA GLN A 259 -1.48 16.60 16.55
C GLN A 259 -1.79 16.63 15.05
N SER A 260 -0.83 17.00 14.20
CA SER A 260 -0.99 17.01 12.74
C SER A 260 -1.26 15.61 12.20
N LEU A 261 -0.51 14.60 12.65
CA LEU A 261 -0.70 13.20 12.26
C LEU A 261 -2.04 12.64 12.77
N THR A 262 -2.46 13.01 13.98
CA THR A 262 -3.76 12.65 14.53
C THR A 262 -4.89 13.27 13.73
N ALA A 263 -4.74 14.53 13.29
CA ALA A 263 -5.72 15.19 12.43
C ALA A 263 -5.86 14.49 11.06
N VAL A 264 -4.73 14.11 10.44
CA VAL A 264 -4.72 13.29 9.21
C VAL A 264 -5.47 11.98 9.45
N GLN A 265 -5.17 11.27 10.54
CA GLN A 265 -5.79 9.99 10.86
C GLN A 265 -7.30 10.13 11.10
N VAL A 266 -7.74 11.14 11.85
CA VAL A 266 -9.17 11.40 12.13
C VAL A 266 -9.92 11.69 10.83
N ARG A 267 -9.40 12.57 9.96
CA ARG A 267 -10.05 12.85 8.67
C ARG A 267 -10.07 11.61 7.79
N LEU A 268 -8.98 10.86 7.71
CA LEU A 268 -8.92 9.62 6.95
C LEU A 268 -9.98 8.63 7.45
N ARG A 269 -10.13 8.45 8.76
CA ARG A 269 -11.20 7.62 9.35
C ARG A 269 -12.59 8.11 8.95
N ALA A 270 -12.82 9.42 8.94
CA ALA A 270 -14.10 9.97 8.51
C ALA A 270 -14.41 9.57 7.05
N TYR A 271 -13.44 9.64 6.14
CA TYR A 271 -13.61 9.19 4.74
C TYR A 271 -13.79 7.67 4.58
N LEU A 272 -13.20 6.87 5.46
CA LEU A 272 -13.27 5.42 5.39
C LEU A 272 -14.62 4.87 5.89
N PHE A 273 -15.18 5.49 6.92
CA PHE A 273 -16.31 4.96 7.67
C PHE A 273 -17.62 5.77 7.56
N HIS A 274 -17.60 6.96 6.97
CA HIS A 274 -18.78 7.82 6.69
C HIS A 274 -18.89 8.15 5.20
#